data_AF-A0AA88QRF3-F1
#
_entry.id   AF-A0AA88QRF3-F1
#
_cell.length_a   1.000
_cell.length_b   1.000
_cell.length_c   1.000
_cell.angle_alpha   90.00
_cell.angle_beta   90.00
_cell.angle_gamma   90.00
#
_symmetry.space_group_name_H-M   'P 1'
#
loop_
_entity.id
_entity.type
_entity.pdbx_description
1 polymer ?
#
loop_
_entity_poly.entity_id
_entity_poly.type
_entity_poly.pdbx_seq_one_letter_code
_entity_poly.pdbx_strand_id
1 'polypeptide(L)' 'MTEAPFRAMDEYDVFMDAVSRKISLDSLVDFASAQGSQWIFITPHDI' A
#
# COMPACT_ATOMS: atom_id res chain seq x y z
N MET A 1 -6.37 15.93 -16.23
CA MET A 1 -5.09 15.43 -15.72
C MET A 1 -5.13 13.92 -15.82
N THR A 2 -4.24 13.31 -16.58
CA THR A 2 -4.13 11.84 -16.68
C THR A 2 -3.55 11.33 -15.37
N GLU A 3 -4.28 10.48 -14.65
CA GLU A 3 -3.70 9.78 -13.50
C GLU A 3 -2.62 8.80 -13.96
N ALA A 4 -1.61 8.58 -13.11
CA ALA A 4 -0.56 7.61 -13.39
C ALA A 4 -1.15 6.19 -13.46
N PRO A 5 -0.71 5.35 -14.41
CA PRO A 5 -1.25 3.99 -14.58
C PRO A 5 -0.92 3.05 -13.41
N PHE A 6 0.11 3.37 -12.63
CA PHE A 6 0.46 2.68 -11.39
C PHE A 6 1.07 3.65 -10.39
N ARG A 7 0.95 3.31 -9.10
CA ARG A 7 1.51 4.06 -7.96
C ARG A 7 2.44 3.14 -7.18
N ALA A 8 3.61 3.64 -6.78
CA ALA A 8 4.56 2.88 -5.98
C ALA A 8 4.79 3.57 -4.64
N MET A 9 4.83 2.80 -3.54
CA MET A 9 5.18 3.27 -2.21
C MET A 9 6.28 2.39 -1.63
N ASP A 10 7.35 3.03 -1.19
CA ASP A 10 8.49 2.40 -0.53
C ASP A 10 8.46 2.74 0.97
N GLU A 11 8.87 1.81 1.81
CA GLU A 11 8.93 1.94 3.27
C GLU A 11 7.66 2.52 3.93
N TYR A 12 6.47 2.13 3.44
CA TYR A 12 5.19 2.67 3.92
C TYR A 12 4.89 2.35 5.40
N ASP A 13 5.59 1.37 5.96
CA ASP A 13 5.37 0.78 7.28
C ASP A 13 6.56 0.95 8.26
N VAL A 14 7.54 1.80 7.93
CA VAL A 14 8.81 1.94 8.69
C VAL A 14 8.66 2.26 10.18
N PHE A 15 7.55 2.88 10.59
CA PHE A 15 7.24 3.20 11.99
C PHE A 15 6.00 2.46 12.53
N MET A 16 5.47 1.50 11.79
CA MET A 16 4.27 0.77 12.18
C MET A 16 4.64 -0.49 12.96
N ASP A 17 3.90 -0.75 14.03
CA ASP A 17 3.90 -2.08 14.64
C ASP A 17 3.16 -3.10 13.75
N ALA A 18 3.25 -4.38 14.10
CA ALA A 18 2.65 -5.45 13.29
C ALA A 18 1.12 -5.33 13.14
N VAL A 19 0.42 -4.80 14.15
CA VAL A 19 -1.04 -4.64 14.11
C VAL A 19 -1.42 -3.49 13.19
N SER A 20 -0.77 -2.34 13.35
CA SER A 20 -0.97 -1.14 12.55
C SER A 20 -0.63 -1.39 11.09
N ARG A 21 0.50 -2.08 10.83
CA ARG A 21 0.91 -2.46 9.47
C ARG A 21 -0.16 -3.29 8.76
N LYS A 22 -0.75 -4.28 9.44
CA LYS A 22 -1.82 -5.11 8.88
C LYS A 22 -3.04 -4.28 8.52
N ILE A 23 -3.52 -3.46 9.45
CA ILE A 23 -4.69 -2.58 9.23
C ILE A 23 -4.43 -1.62 8.05
N SER A 24 -3.23 -1.04 7.97
CA SER A 24 -2.83 -0.15 6.89
C SER A 24 -2.76 -0.87 5.55
N LEU A 25 -2.16 -2.06 5.48
CA LEU A 25 -2.09 -2.85 4.25
C LEU A 25 -3.48 -3.22 3.74
N ASP A 26 -4.36 -3.72 4.62
CA ASP A 26 -5.74 -4.07 4.27
C ASP A 26 -6.48 -2.85 3.71
N SER A 27 -6.36 -1.69 4.37
CA SER A 27 -6.97 -0.44 3.91
C SER A 27 -6.45 0.03 2.55
N LEU A 28 -5.15 -0.12 2.30
CA LEU A 28 -4.51 0.27 1.04
C LEU A 28 -4.92 -0.66 -0.12
N VAL A 29 -5.03 -1.96 0.14
CA VAL A 29 -5.48 -2.95 -0.85
C VAL A 29 -6.95 -2.74 -1.20
N ASP A 30 -7.79 -2.48 -0.21
CA ASP A 30 -9.21 -2.17 -0.42
C ASP A 30 -9.38 -0.90 -1.27
N PHE A 31 -8.61 0.15 -0.96
CA PHE A 31 -8.60 1.39 -1.74
C PHE A 31 -8.15 1.17 -3.18
N ALA A 32 -7.04 0.44 -3.38
CA ALA A 32 -6.49 0.14 -4.71
C ALA A 32 -7.51 -0.63 -5.56
N SER A 33 -8.18 -1.60 -4.95
CA SER A 33 -9.20 -2.44 -5.57
C SER A 33 -10.44 -1.62 -5.95
N ALA A 34 -10.92 -0.75 -5.07
CA ALA A 34 -12.06 0.12 -5.32
C ALA A 34 -11.79 1.15 -6.44
N GLN A 35 -10.56 1.65 -6.54
CA GLN A 35 -10.15 2.55 -7.62
C GLN A 35 -9.85 1.82 -8.94
N GLY A 36 -9.68 0.49 -8.93
CA GLY A 36 -9.20 -0.25 -10.10
C GLY A 36 -7.80 0.19 -10.53
N SER A 37 -6.97 0.60 -9.57
CA SER A 37 -5.63 1.17 -9.83
C SER A 37 -4.54 0.20 -9.39
N GLN A 38 -3.42 0.17 -10.11
CA GLN A 38 -2.29 -0.69 -9.76
C GLN A 38 -1.38 -0.03 -8.73
N TRP A 39 -1.11 -0.73 -7.65
CA TRP A 39 -0.20 -0.28 -6.59
C TRP A 39 0.95 -1.27 -6.40
N ILE A 40 2.14 -0.74 -6.15
CA ILE A 40 3.35 -1.50 -5.85
C ILE A 40 3.81 -1.06 -4.46
N PHE A 41 3.83 -1.98 -3.50
CA PHE A 41 4.33 -1.73 -2.15
C PHE A 41 5.67 -2.43 -1.98
N ILE A 42 6.68 -1.69 -1.51
CA ILE A 42 8.01 -2.22 -1.19
C ILE A 42 8.18 -2.09 0.33
N THR A 43 8.51 -3.20 0.98
CA THR A 43 8.75 -3.26 2.43
C THR A 43 9.83 -4.29 2.75
N PRO A 44 10.69 -4.05 3.75
CA PRO A 44 11.63 -5.05 4.27
C PRO A 44 10.95 -6.05 5.21
N HIS A 45 9.68 -5.83 5.58
CA HIS A 45 8.94 -6.68 6.48
C HIS A 45 8.31 -7.86 5.74
N ASP A 46 8.25 -9.02 6.41
CA ASP A 46 7.57 -10.20 5.88
C ASP A 46 6.03 -9.99 5.90
N ILE A 47 5.35 -10.58 4.92
CA ILE A 47 3.89 -10.48 4.72
C ILE A 47 3.15 -11.56 5.51
#